data_AF-A0AA37XIS9-F1
#
_entry.id   AF-A0AA37XIS9-F1
#
_cell.length_a   1.000
_cell.length_b   1.000
_cell.length_c   1.000
_cell.angle_alpha   90.00
_cell.angle_beta   90.00
_cell.angle_gamma   90.00
#
_symmetry.space_group_name_H-M   'P 1'
#
loop_
_entity.id
_entity.type
_entity.pdbx_description
1 polymer ?
#
loop_
_entity_poly.entity_id
_entity_poly.type
_entity_poly.pdbx_seq_one_letter_code
_entity_poly.pdbx_strand_id
1 'polypeptide(L)' 'MIYKVFYQETKERNPKREQTHSLYIDADNEVAARQAVEENTPYNIEYLQELTGNHLEYEKEHTDFHLTEF' A
#
# COMPACT_ATOMS: atom_id res chain seq x y z
N MET A 1 -7.41 -10.34 0.47
CA MET A 1 -7.34 -9.63 -0.83
C MET A 1 -6.07 -8.79 -0.81
N ILE A 2 -5.35 -8.70 -1.92
CA ILE A 2 -4.09 -7.96 -1.96
C ILE A 2 -4.36 -6.51 -2.35
N TYR A 3 -3.88 -5.59 -1.52
CA TYR A 3 -3.95 -4.16 -1.75
C TYR A 3 -2.57 -3.59 -2.00
N LYS A 4 -2.47 -2.73 -3.02
CA LYS A 4 -1.33 -1.82 -3.20
C LYS A 4 -1.67 -0.52 -2.49
N VAL A 5 -0.90 -0.20 -1.46
CA VAL A 5 -1.09 0.99 -0.63
C VAL A 5 -0.06 2.02 -1.07
N PHE A 6 -0.53 3.16 -1.58
CA PHE A 6 0.30 4.32 -1.88
C PHE A 6 0.36 5.23 -0.66
N TYR A 7 1.55 5.60 -0.23
CA TYR A 7 1.75 6.36 1.00
C TYR A 7 2.96 7.28 0.95
N GLN A 8 2.98 8.27 1.85
CA GLN A 8 4.15 9.07 2.19
C GLN A 8 4.64 8.66 3.58
N GLU A 9 5.94 8.77 3.83
CA GLU A 9 6.55 8.31 5.10
C GLU A 9 6.02 9.04 6.35
N THR A 10 5.52 10.26 6.22
CA THR A 10 5.06 11.08 7.35
C THR A 10 3.87 11.95 6.97
N LYS A 11 3.04 12.25 7.98
CA LYS A 11 1.87 13.16 7.91
C LYS A 11 2.24 14.63 8.17
N GLU A 12 3.46 14.92 8.61
CA GLU A 12 3.85 16.26 9.08
C GLU A 12 4.28 17.23 7.97
N ARG A 13 4.68 16.70 6.81
CA ARG A 13 5.16 17.49 5.67
C ARG A 13 4.11 17.56 4.57
N ASN A 14 4.15 18.63 3.78
CA ASN A 14 3.32 18.73 2.58
C ASN A 14 3.62 17.55 1.63
N PRO A 15 2.60 16.88 1.08
CA PRO A 15 2.79 15.74 0.20
C PRO A 15 3.50 16.16 -1.09
N LYS A 16 4.48 15.36 -1.52
CA LYS A 16 5.24 15.54 -2.76
C LYS A 16 5.09 14.30 -3.63
N ARG A 17 4.70 14.47 -4.90
CA ARG A 17 4.40 13.35 -5.79
C ARG A 17 5.59 12.40 -5.97
N GLU A 18 6.81 12.93 -5.92
CA GLU A 18 8.05 12.17 -6.09
C GLU A 18 8.42 11.33 -4.87
N GLN A 19 7.73 11.52 -3.74
CA GLN A 19 7.97 10.84 -2.47
C GLN A 19 6.86 9.82 -2.13
N THR A 20 5.94 9.58 -3.06
CA THR A 20 4.94 8.52 -2.91
C THR A 20 5.63 7.16 -3.04
N HIS A 21 5.56 6.37 -1.98
CA HIS A 21 5.99 4.98 -1.95
C HIS A 21 4.78 4.06 -2.08
N SER A 22 5.04 2.78 -2.37
CA SER A 22 4.01 1.76 -2.38
C SER A 22 4.44 0.55 -1.56
N LEU A 23 3.48 -0.07 -0.88
CA LEU A 23 3.63 -1.38 -0.25
C LEU A 23 2.47 -2.28 -0.66
N TYR A 24 2.64 -3.59 -0.49
CA TYR A 24 1.60 -4.57 -0.72
C TYR A 24 1.19 -5.23 0.59
N ILE A 25 -0.10 -5.36 0.84
CA ILE A 25 -0.65 -5.98 2.04
C ILE A 25 -1.79 -6.92 1.67
N ASP A 26 -1.90 -8.05 2.36
CA ASP A 26 -3.08 -8.93 2.28
C ASP A 26 -4.04 -8.62 3.44
N ALA A 27 -5.29 -8.29 3.11
CA ALA A 27 -6.32 -7.97 4.09
C ALA A 27 -7.72 -8.38 3.59
N ASP A 28 -8.67 -8.53 4.50
CA ASP A 28 -10.04 -8.95 4.16
C ASP A 28 -10.82 -7.91 3.36
N ASN A 29 -10.55 -6.62 3.57
CA ASN A 29 -11.20 -5.50 2.90
C ASN A 29 -10.35 -4.22 3.00
N GLU A 30 -10.74 -3.17 2.28
CA GLU A 30 -10.02 -1.89 2.24
C GLU A 30 -9.87 -1.23 3.62
N VAL A 31 -10.90 -1.33 4.48
CA VAL A 31 -10.86 -0.74 5.83
C VAL A 31 -9.82 -1.45 6.69
N ALA A 32 -9.80 -2.79 6.65
CA ALA A 32 -8.82 -3.59 7.37
C ALA A 32 -7.39 -3.32 6.88
N ALA A 33 -7.19 -3.20 5.57
CA ALA A 33 -5.88 -2.85 4.99
C ALA A 33 -5.40 -1.47 5.47
N ARG A 34 -6.28 -0.46 5.45
CA ARG A 34 -5.96 0.89 5.92
C ARG A 34 -5.60 0.88 7.40
N GLN A 35 -6.43 0.23 8.23
CA GLN A 35 -6.22 0.17 9.67
C GLN A 35 -4.90 -0.50 10.02
N ALA A 36 -4.56 -1.63 9.38
CA ALA A 36 -3.30 -2.33 9.61
C ALA A 36 -2.09 -1.44 9.33
N VAL A 37 -2.10 -0.66 8.24
CA VAL A 37 -1.01 0.26 7.93
C VAL A 37 -0.95 1.44 8.90
N GLU A 38 -2.10 2.03 9.26
CA GLU A 38 -2.16 3.17 10.19
C GLU A 38 -1.74 2.80 11.63
N GLU A 39 -2.03 1.58 12.08
CA GLU A 39 -1.67 1.11 13.43
C GLU A 39 -0.19 0.75 13.56
N ASN A 40 0.43 0.26 12.48
CA ASN A 40 1.81 -0.24 12.52
C ASN A 40 2.84 0.75 11.97
N THR A 41 2.41 1.83 11.30
CA THR A 41 3.32 2.78 10.66
C THR A 41 2.87 4.24 10.83
N PRO A 42 3.80 5.22 10.83
CA PRO A 42 3.46 6.64 10.82
C PRO A 42 3.02 7.16 9.45
N TYR A 43 2.81 6.26 8.47
CA TYR A 43 2.62 6.63 7.07
C TYR A 43 1.34 7.42 6.83
N ASN A 44 1.45 8.37 5.90
CA ASN A 44 0.30 9.08 5.37
C ASN A 44 -0.21 8.35 4.12
N ILE A 45 -1.29 7.58 4.29
CA ILE A 45 -1.90 6.81 3.22
C ILE A 45 -2.60 7.75 2.23
N GLU A 46 -2.18 7.71 0.96
CA GLU A 46 -2.76 8.49 -0.12
C GLU A 46 -3.88 7.73 -0.82
N TYR A 47 -3.67 6.45 -1.15
CA TYR A 47 -4.62 5.64 -1.90
C TYR A 47 -4.43 4.14 -1.63
N LEU A 48 -5.54 3.40 -1.54
CA LEU A 48 -5.52 1.93 -1.54
C LEU A 48 -6.13 1.44 -2.84
N GLN A 49 -5.39 0.57 -3.53
CA GLN A 49 -5.85 -0.06 -4.76
C GLN A 49 -5.95 -1.57 -4.55
N GLU A 50 -7.13 -2.13 -4.74
CA GLU A 50 -7.29 -3.59 -4.76
C GLU A 50 -6.67 -4.17 -6.04
N LEU A 51 -5.83 -5.20 -5.89
CA LEU A 51 -5.20 -5.90 -7.00
C LEU A 51 -5.90 -7.23 -7.26
N THR A 52 -6.43 -7.40 -8.46
CA THR A 52 -7.14 -8.62 -8.87
C THR A 52 -6.72 -9.11 -10.27
N GLY A 53 -6.83 -10.42 -10.49
CA GLY A 53 -6.58 -11.08 -11.77
C GLY A 53 -5.23 -10.70 -12.39
N ASN A 54 -5.25 -10.35 -13.68
CA ASN A 54 -4.06 -10.02 -14.47
C ASN A 54 -3.23 -8.87 -13.90
N HIS A 55 -3.84 -7.95 -13.14
CA HIS A 55 -3.10 -6.82 -12.55
C HIS A 55 -2.17 -7.30 -11.43
N LEU A 56 -2.64 -8.24 -10.61
CA LEU A 56 -1.83 -8.85 -9.56
C LEU A 56 -0.68 -9.68 -10.14
N GLU A 57 -0.95 -10.44 -11.20
CA GLU A 57 0.09 -11.23 -11.89
C GLU A 57 1.18 -10.33 -12.48
N TYR A 58 0.78 -9.24 -13.15
CA TYR A 58 1.72 -8.26 -13.69
C TYR A 58 2.60 -7.63 -12.60
N GLU A 59 2.02 -7.25 -11.47
CA GLU A 59 2.80 -6.68 -10.35
C GLU A 59 3.81 -7.70 -9.80
N LYS A 60 3.43 -8.98 -9.66
CA LYS A 60 4.34 -10.03 -9.19
C LYS A 60 5.53 -10.30 -10.13
N GLU A 61 5.34 -10.13 -11.43
CA GLU A 61 6.38 -10.42 -12.44
C GLU A 61 7.28 -9.23 -12.75
N HIS A 62 6.74 -8.01 -12.67
CA HIS A 62 7.40 -6.81 -13.20
C HIS A 62 7.76 -5.77 -12.15
N THR A 63 7.27 -5.89 -10.91
CA THR A 63 7.63 -4.97 -9.83
C THR A 63 8.29 -5.71 -8.67
N ASP A 64 8.91 -4.94 -7.78
CA ASP A 64 9.50 -5.46 -6.56
C ASP A 64 8.38 -5.83 -5.56
N PHE A 65 7.70 -6.93 -5.86
CA PHE A 65 6.52 -7.37 -5.14
C PHE A 65 6.90 -8.11 -3.86
N HIS A 66 6.73 -7.43 -2.73
CA HIS A 66 6.89 -8.01 -1.40
C HIS A 66 5.67 -7.69 -0.55
N LEU A 67 5.05 -8.75 0.00
CA LEU A 67 3.99 -8.60 0.99
C LEU A 67 4.59 -8.09 2.30
N THR A 68 3.97 -7.04 2.83
CA THR A 68 4.33 -6.45 4.12
C THR A 68 3.50 -7.12 5.19
N GLU A 69 4.19 -7.73 6.15
CA GLU A 69 3.62 -8.25 7.39
C GLU A 69 4.09 -7.35 8.55
N PHE A 70 3.20 -7.09 9.50
CA PHE A 70 3.47 -6.26 10.68
C PHE A 70 3.61 -7.11 11.95
#